data_AF-A0A954U783-F1
#
_entry.id   AF-A0A954U783-F1
#
_cell.length_a   1.000
_cell.length_b   1.000
_cell.length_c   1.000
_cell.angle_alpha   90.00
_cell.angle_beta   90.00
_cell.angle_gamma   90.00
#
_symmetry.space_group_name_H-M   'P 1'
#
loop_
_entity.id
_entity.type
_entity.pdbx_description
1 polymer ?
#
loop_
_entity_poly.entity_id
_entity_poly.type
_entity_poly.pdbx_seq_one_letter_code
_entity_poly.pdbx_strand_id
1 'polypeptide(L)' 'MLDRNNQWRASAGMVPQRLHPALTRAAQDHANYMARTGSFSHHSNGGPLSRASRYGFQGLVREN' A
#
# COMPACT_ATOMS: atom_id res chain seq x y z
N MET A 1 -12.38 1.67 0.16
CA MET A 1 -11.54 0.77 0.98
C MET A 1 -11.07 1.42 2.28
N LEU A 2 -10.51 2.63 2.26
CA LEU A 2 -10.03 3.32 3.48
C LEU A 2 -11.09 3.40 4.60
N ASP A 3 -12.28 3.90 4.28
CA ASP A 3 -13.33 4.13 5.29
C ASP A 3 -13.76 2.84 5.98
N ARG A 4 -13.92 1.76 5.21
CA ARG A 4 -14.22 0.43 5.74
C ARG A 4 -13.10 -0.08 6.65
N ASN A 5 -11.83 0.08 6.25
CA ASN A 5 -10.71 -0.26 7.12
C ASN A 5 -10.73 0.55 8.42
N ASN A 6 -11.03 1.85 8.33
CA ASN A 6 -11.11 2.72 9.50
C ASN A 6 -12.29 2.38 10.42
N GLN A 7 -13.41 1.89 9.90
CA GLN A 7 -14.51 1.35 10.70
C GLN A 7 -14.05 0.15 11.54
N TRP A 8 -13.34 -0.81 10.94
CA TRP A 8 -12.75 -1.95 11.66
C TRP A 8 -11.68 -1.53 12.68
N ARG A 9 -10.87 -0.54 12.34
CA ARG A 9 -9.88 0.02 13.28
C ARG A 9 -10.58 0.65 14.49
N ALA A 10 -11.64 1.43 14.25
CA ALA A 10 -12.42 2.05 15.31
C ALA A 10 -13.10 1.01 16.21
N SER A 11 -13.68 -0.07 15.65
CA SER A 11 -14.28 -1.14 16.46
C SER A 11 -13.26 -1.88 17.33
N ALA A 12 -11.98 -1.82 16.98
CA ALA A 12 -10.87 -2.38 17.75
C ALA A 12 -10.14 -1.34 18.64
N GLY A 13 -10.68 -0.13 18.80
CA GLY A 13 -10.06 0.93 19.61
C GLY A 13 -8.79 1.53 19.00
N MET A 14 -8.53 1.32 17.71
CA MET A 14 -7.34 1.83 17.02
C MET A 14 -7.60 3.17 16.33
N VAL A 15 -6.55 4.01 16.29
CA VAL A 15 -6.58 5.31 15.59
C VAL A 15 -6.80 5.11 14.09
N PRO A 16 -7.68 5.87 13.41
CA PRO A 16 -7.90 5.76 11.97
C PRO A 16 -6.63 6.08 11.18
N GLN A 17 -6.45 5.37 10.06
CA GLN A 17 -5.40 5.64 9.09
C GLN A 17 -5.80 6.79 8.17
N ARG A 18 -4.79 7.46 7.60
CA ARG A 18 -4.92 8.48 6.56
C ARG A 18 -4.17 8.02 5.32
N LEU A 19 -4.68 8.40 4.14
CA LEU A 19 -3.96 8.16 2.89
C LEU A 19 -2.72 9.05 2.82
N HIS A 20 -1.64 8.45 2.32
CA HIS A 20 -0.40 9.17 1.99
C HIS A 20 -0.18 9.09 0.48
N PRO A 21 -0.01 10.22 -0.23
CA PRO A 21 0.07 10.24 -1.70
C PRO A 21 1.14 9.30 -2.27
N ALA A 22 2.34 9.27 -1.67
CA ALA A 22 3.41 8.37 -2.10
C ALA A 22 3.06 6.88 -1.97
N LEU A 23 2.38 6.50 -0.88
CA LEU A 23 1.95 5.10 -0.67
C LEU A 23 0.82 4.73 -1.63
N THR A 24 -0.13 5.63 -1.88
CA THR A 24 -1.21 5.42 -2.86
C THR A 24 -0.63 5.24 -4.27
N ARG A 25 0.37 6.04 -4.65
CA ARG A 25 1.03 5.93 -5.95
C ARG A 25 1.82 4.62 -6.09
N ALA A 26 2.54 4.21 -5.04
CA ALA A 26 3.24 2.94 -5.02
C ALA A 26 2.29 1.73 -5.15
N ALA A 27 1.16 1.77 -4.44
CA ALA A 27 0.16 0.71 -4.51
C ALA A 27 -0.47 0.61 -5.91
N GLN A 28 -0.84 1.74 -6.52
CA GLN A 28 -1.43 1.75 -7.86
C GLN A 28 -0.44 1.27 -8.93
N ASP A 29 0.82 1.69 -8.85
CA ASP A 29 1.87 1.23 -9.76
C ASP A 29 2.06 -0.29 -9.68
N HIS A 30 2.10 -0.84 -8.46
CA HIS A 30 2.23 -2.28 -8.26
C HIS A 30 1.02 -3.06 -8.79
N ALA A 31 -0.20 -2.57 -8.52
CA ALA A 31 -1.42 -3.17 -9.06
C ALA A 31 -1.41 -3.20 -10.60
N ASN A 32 -0.99 -2.11 -11.24
CA ASN A 32 -0.86 -2.03 -12.69
C ASN A 32 0.21 -2.99 -13.23
N TYR A 33 1.35 -3.11 -12.53
CA TYR A 33 2.40 -4.07 -12.89
C TYR A 33 1.86 -5.51 -12.83
N MET A 34 1.18 -5.87 -11.74
CA MET A 34 0.61 -7.20 -11.56
C MET A 34 -0.40 -7.52 -12.67
N ALA A 35 -1.31 -6.58 -12.98
CA ALA A 35 -2.28 -6.72 -14.05
C ALA A 35 -1.62 -6.90 -15.43
N ARG A 36 -0.57 -6.13 -15.72
CA ARG A 36 0.14 -6.18 -17.01
C ARG A 36 0.97 -7.46 -17.21
N THR A 37 1.50 -8.02 -16.13
CA THR A 37 2.45 -9.14 -16.19
C THR A 37 1.84 -10.49 -15.84
N GLY A 38 0.59 -10.53 -15.35
CA GLY A 38 -0.02 -11.75 -14.81
C GLY A 38 0.63 -12.22 -13.50
N SER A 39 1.44 -11.37 -12.87
CA SER A 39 2.10 -11.68 -11.60
C SER A 39 1.18 -11.36 -10.43
N PHE A 40 1.13 -12.22 -9.41
CA PHE A 40 0.50 -11.94 -8.13
C PHE A 40 1.51 -12.23 -7.00
N SER A 41 2.28 -11.22 -6.61
CA SER A 41 3.38 -11.37 -5.65
C SER A 41 3.72 -10.05 -4.97
N HIS A 42 4.12 -10.13 -3.69
CA HIS A 42 4.63 -8.97 -2.95
C HIS A 42 6.00 -8.48 -3.42
N HIS A 43 6.74 -9.30 -4.18
CA HIS A 43 8.14 -9.03 -4.53
C HIS A 43 8.35 -8.82 -6.03
N SER A 44 7.33 -9.07 -6.85
CA SER A 44 7.37 -8.62 -8.23
C SER A 44 7.30 -7.09 -8.27
N ASN A 45 7.95 -6.45 -9.25
CA ASN A 45 8.17 -4.99 -9.26
C ASN A 45 9.01 -4.43 -8.08
N GLY A 46 9.75 -5.27 -7.34
CA GLY A 46 10.49 -4.90 -6.12
C GLY A 46 9.67 -5.14 -4.85
N GLY A 47 10.24 -5.02 -3.66
CA GLY A 47 9.50 -5.19 -2.40
C GLY A 47 8.68 -3.95 -2.01
N PRO A 48 7.71 -4.06 -1.08
CA PRO A 48 6.81 -2.95 -0.71
C PRO A 48 7.55 -1.68 -0.27
N LEU A 49 8.60 -1.84 0.54
CA LEU A 49 9.43 -0.72 0.97
C LEU A 49 10.14 -0.05 -0.21
N SER A 50 10.78 -0.82 -1.09
CA SER A 50 11.50 -0.22 -2.22
C SER A 50 10.55 0.47 -3.20
N ARG A 51 9.34 -0.07 -3.43
CA ARG A 51 8.31 0.58 -4.23
C ARG A 51 7.83 1.89 -3.62
N ALA A 52 7.62 1.95 -2.30
CA ALA A 52 7.24 3.18 -1.61
C ALA A 52 8.36 4.24 -1.65
N SER A 53 9.61 3.83 -1.46
CA SER A 53 10.78 4.71 -1.51
C SER A 53 10.99 5.35 -2.89
N ARG A 54 10.65 4.66 -4.00
CA ARG A 54 10.68 5.24 -5.36
C ARG A 54 9.80 6.50 -5.49
N TYR A 55 8.76 6.61 -4.66
CA TYR A 55 7.85 7.74 -4.62
C TYR A 55 8.11 8.68 -3.43
N GLY A 56 9.27 8.56 -2.78
CA GLY A 56 9.72 9.46 -1.73
C GLY A 56 9.13 9.19 -0.34
N PHE A 57 8.46 8.05 -0.12
CA PHE A 57 8.01 7.70 1.22
C PHE A 57 9.19 7.26 2.10
N GLN A 58 9.22 7.76 3.33
CA GLN A 58 10.19 7.37 4.36
C GLN A 58 9.44 6.82 5.57
N GLY A 59 9.70 5.57 5.93
CA GLY A 59 9.06 4.92 7.07
C GLY A 59 8.87 3.42 6.86
N LEU A 60 8.20 2.78 7.82
CA LEU A 60 7.84 1.37 7.73
C LEU A 60 6.62 1.18 6.83
N VAL A 61 6.65 0.13 6.01
CA VAL A 61 5.60 -0.22 5.06
C VAL A 61 5.17 -1.66 5.28
N ARG A 62 3.86 -1.92 5.16
CA ARG A 62 3.27 -3.26 5.09
C ARG A 62 2.31 -3.30 3.89
N GLU A 63 2.12 -4.48 3.33
CA GLU A 63 1.23 -4.74 2.19
C GLU A 63 0.32 -5.94 2.53
N ASN A 64 -0.92 -5.89 2.04
CA ASN A 64 -1.91 -6.95 2.12
C ASN A 64 -2.32 -7.36 0.70
#